data_AF-A0A0K0CXE9-F1
#
_entry.id   AF-A0A0K0CXE9-F1
#
_cell.length_a   1.000
_cell.length_b   1.000
_cell.length_c   1.000
_cell.angle_alpha   90.00
_cell.angle_beta   90.00
_cell.angle_gamma   90.00
#
_symmetry.space_group_name_H-M   'P 1'
#
loop_
_entity.id
_entity.type
_entity.pdbx_description
1 polymer ?
#
loop_
_entity_poly.entity_id
_entity_poly.type
_entity_poly.pdbx_seq_one_letter_code
_entity_poly.pdbx_strand_id
1 'polypeptide(L)'
;MPALTSFVVYAPTSNHDEEEVEAFYMDLERFCREDHTFFQVITGDFNAKIGPRRSSEEPHIGTHGLEWNEQGERLSEFIIVTKTIHDNSQFQKPHPQH
;
A
#
# COMPACT_ATOMS: atom_id res chain seq x y z
N MET A 1 2.20 17.88 20.29
CA MET A 1 2.11 16.47 20.74
C MET A 1 2.15 15.60 19.49
N PRO A 2 2.86 14.47 19.47
CA PRO A 2 2.78 13.55 18.33
C PRO A 2 1.33 13.09 18.18
N ALA A 3 0.83 13.12 16.95
CA ALA A 3 -0.51 12.70 16.58
C ALA A 3 -0.39 11.58 15.52
N LEU A 4 -1.39 10.70 15.52
CA LEU A 4 -1.52 9.59 14.59
C LEU A 4 -2.83 9.80 13.80
N THR A 5 -2.74 9.81 12.48
CA THR A 5 -3.90 9.71 11.59
C THR A 5 -3.98 8.31 11.02
N SER A 6 -5.20 7.76 10.98
CA SER A 6 -5.47 6.47 10.36
C SER A 6 -6.46 6.63 9.22
N PHE A 7 -6.07 6.12 8.05
CA PHE A 7 -6.93 5.98 6.89
C PHE A 7 -7.35 4.52 6.75
N VAL A 8 -8.65 4.27 6.62
CA VAL A 8 -9.21 2.96 6.34
C VAL A 8 -9.82 3.00 4.94
N VAL A 9 -9.33 2.14 4.06
CA VAL A 9 -9.69 2.19 2.63
C VAL A 9 -10.24 0.86 2.13
N TYR A 10 -11.00 0.94 1.05
CA TYR A 10 -11.35 -0.19 0.21
C TYR A 10 -11.13 0.24 -1.24
N ALA A 11 -10.10 -0.29 -1.88
CA ALA A 11 -9.77 0.09 -3.25
C ALA A 11 -10.75 -0.56 -4.24
N PRO A 12 -10.95 0.05 -5.42
CA PRO A 12 -11.71 -0.59 -6.48
C PRO A 12 -11.12 -1.96 -6.86
N THR A 13 -11.98 -2.88 -7.29
CA THR A 13 -11.53 -4.19 -7.80
C THR A 13 -11.00 -4.06 -9.24
N SER A 14 -10.33 -5.08 -9.76
CA SER A 14 -9.82 -5.09 -11.15
C SER A 14 -10.90 -5.01 -12.24
N ASN A 15 -12.19 -5.05 -11.87
CA ASN A 15 -13.30 -4.95 -12.82
C ASN A 15 -13.78 -3.51 -13.03
N HIS A 16 -13.26 -2.55 -12.24
CA HIS A 16 -13.56 -1.14 -12.40
C HIS A 16 -12.71 -0.54 -13.51
N ASP A 17 -13.14 0.61 -14.03
CA ASP A 17 -12.37 1.32 -15.04
C ASP A 17 -11.09 1.96 -14.45
N GLU A 18 -10.16 2.26 -15.35
CA GLU A 18 -8.86 2.84 -14.99
C GLU A 18 -9.02 4.19 -14.28
N GLU A 19 -10.00 4.99 -14.71
CA GLU A 19 -10.23 6.34 -14.19
C GLU A 19 -10.67 6.29 -12.71
N GLU A 20 -11.49 5.33 -12.32
CA GLU A 20 -11.92 5.10 -10.94
C GLU A 20 -10.75 4.67 -10.05
N VAL A 21 -9.89 3.78 -10.55
CA VAL A 21 -8.69 3.33 -9.81
C VAL A 21 -7.69 4.47 -9.63
N GLU A 22 -7.44 5.25 -10.68
CA GLU A 22 -6.56 6.42 -10.61
C GLU A 22 -7.13 7.49 -9.67
N ALA A 23 -8.43 7.79 -9.76
CA ALA A 23 -9.09 8.73 -8.86
C ALA A 23 -8.94 8.30 -7.39
N PHE A 24 -9.07 7.00 -7.09
CA PHE A 24 -8.87 6.46 -5.74
C PHE A 24 -7.46 6.76 -5.20
N TYR A 25 -6.41 6.46 -5.97
CA TYR A 25 -5.03 6.70 -5.53
C TYR A 25 -4.69 8.19 -5.45
N MET A 26 -5.20 9.01 -6.38
CA MET A 26 -5.04 10.47 -6.35
C MET A 26 -5.68 11.10 -5.11
N ASP A 27 -6.90 10.70 -4.76
CA ASP A 27 -7.59 11.19 -3.57
C ASP A 27 -6.88 10.72 -2.29
N LEU A 28 -6.45 9.47 -2.23
CA LEU A 28 -5.70 8.93 -1.08
C LEU A 28 -4.36 9.65 -0.90
N GLU A 29 -3.62 9.89 -1.98
CA GLU A 29 -2.37 10.65 -1.94
C GLU A 29 -2.59 12.10 -1.47
N ARG A 30 -3.68 12.75 -1.93
CA ARG A 30 -4.07 14.07 -1.43
C ARG A 30 -4.30 14.05 0.07
N PHE A 31 -5.08 13.09 0.59
CA PHE A 31 -5.35 12.99 2.03
C PHE A 31 -4.08 12.76 2.86
N CYS A 32 -3.15 11.94 2.37
CA CYS A 32 -1.86 11.73 3.04
C CYS A 32 -1.01 13.00 3.08
N ARG A 33 -1.07 13.86 2.05
CA ARG A 33 -0.31 15.12 1.99
C ARG A 33 -0.91 16.25 2.82
N GLU A 34 -2.23 16.34 2.85
CA GLU A 34 -2.96 17.39 3.59
C GLU A 34 -2.89 17.17 5.11
N ASP A 35 -2.80 15.91 5.53
CA ASP A 35 -2.66 15.58 6.93
C ASP A 35 -1.20 15.79 7.41
N HIS A 36 -1.03 16.67 8.40
CA HIS A 36 0.27 17.05 8.94
C HIS A 36 0.60 16.32 10.25
N THR A 37 0.09 15.11 10.45
CA THR A 37 0.39 14.32 11.64
C THR A 37 1.76 13.67 11.58
N PHE A 38 2.27 13.31 12.76
CA PHE A 38 3.60 12.72 12.89
C PHE A 38 3.62 11.28 12.37
N PHE A 39 2.51 10.56 12.50
CA PHE A 39 2.38 9.18 12.07
C PHE A 39 1.11 9.02 11.24
N GLN A 40 1.22 8.37 10.09
CA GLN A 40 0.09 8.00 9.25
C GLN A 40 0.08 6.50 9.07
N VAL A 41 -1.09 5.89 9.25
CA VAL A 41 -1.31 4.46 9.00
C VAL A 41 -2.45 4.31 8.02
N ILE A 42 -2.16 3.70 6.88
CA ILE A 42 -3.14 3.37 5.86
C ILE A 42 -3.38 1.86 5.94
N THR A 43 -4.63 1.48 6.14
CA THR A 43 -5.02 0.07 6.27
C THR A 43 -6.32 -0.18 5.51
N GLY A 44 -6.61 -1.44 5.23
CA GLY A 44 -7.80 -1.84 4.49
C GLY A 44 -7.48 -2.80 3.35
N ASP A 45 -8.47 -3.02 2.50
CA ASP A 45 -8.35 -3.92 1.37
C ASP A 45 -8.03 -3.12 0.10
N PHE A 46 -6.81 -3.28 -0.40
CA PHE A 46 -6.36 -2.64 -1.63
C PHE A 46 -6.68 -3.46 -2.89
N ASN A 47 -7.29 -4.64 -2.77
CA ASN A 47 -7.45 -5.59 -3.88
C ASN A 47 -6.13 -5.90 -4.63
N ALA A 48 -5.01 -5.69 -3.94
CA ALA A 48 -3.66 -5.77 -4.47
C ALA A 48 -2.89 -6.92 -3.82
N LYS A 49 -2.04 -7.57 -4.61
CA LYS A 49 -1.08 -8.56 -4.13
C LYS A 49 0.31 -8.02 -4.38
N ILE A 50 1.03 -7.76 -3.29
CA ILE A 50 2.43 -7.35 -3.31
C ILE A 50 3.29 -8.58 -3.07
N GLY A 51 4.23 -8.80 -3.97
CA GLY A 51 5.28 -9.80 -3.78
C GLY A 51 6.55 -9.25 -3.17
N PRO A 52 7.60 -10.09 -3.09
CA PRO A 52 8.91 -9.65 -2.66
C PRO A 52 9.38 -8.44 -3.49
N ARG A 53 10.07 -7.53 -2.80
CA ARG A 53 10.74 -6.36 -3.41
C ARG A 53 11.52 -6.75 -4.67
N ARG A 54 11.35 -6.00 -5.75
CA ARG A 54 11.96 -6.29 -7.06
C ARG A 54 13.38 -5.74 -7.20
N SER A 55 13.68 -4.59 -6.60
CA SER A 55 15.01 -3.96 -6.67
C SER A 55 15.45 -3.39 -5.32
N SER A 56 16.75 -3.17 -5.13
CA SER A 56 17.26 -2.46 -3.94
C SER A 56 16.82 -0.99 -3.86
N GLU A 57 16.30 -0.45 -4.96
CA GLU A 57 15.85 0.95 -5.09
C GLU A 57 14.43 1.16 -4.51
N GLU A 58 13.73 0.08 -4.15
CA GLU A 58 12.39 0.09 -3.53
C GLU A 58 12.43 -0.34 -2.05
N PRO A 59 13.17 0.35 -1.14
CA PRO A 59 13.37 -0.13 0.23
C PRO A 59 12.09 -0.20 1.07
N HIS A 60 10.98 0.33 0.55
CA HIS A 60 9.69 0.47 1.21
C HIS A 60 8.88 -0.84 1.21
N ILE A 61 9.24 -1.77 0.32
CA ILE A 61 8.66 -3.10 0.22
C ILE A 61 9.65 -4.11 0.80
N GLY A 62 9.18 -5.00 1.65
CA GLY A 62 9.99 -6.06 2.23
C GLY A 62 10.21 -7.24 1.28
N THR A 63 11.00 -8.21 1.75
CA THR A 63 11.40 -9.39 0.97
C THR A 63 10.37 -10.52 1.00
N HIS A 64 9.27 -10.36 1.74
CA HIS A 64 8.22 -11.36 1.88
C HIS A 64 6.94 -10.85 1.22
N GLY A 65 6.17 -11.74 0.58
CA GLY A 65 4.96 -11.33 -0.11
C GLY A 65 4.34 -12.49 -0.88
N LEU A 66 3.24 -12.21 -1.58
CA LEU A 66 2.58 -13.16 -2.47
C LEU A 66 3.08 -12.98 -3.91
N GLU A 67 2.42 -13.58 -4.89
CA GLU A 67 2.67 -13.23 -6.28
C GLU A 67 2.10 -11.83 -6.59
N TRP A 68 2.84 -11.02 -7.34
CA TRP A 68 2.39 -9.70 -7.78
C TRP A 68 1.16 -9.81 -8.70
N ASN A 69 0.18 -8.93 -8.51
CA ASN A 69 -0.86 -8.67 -9.52
C ASN A 69 -0.74 -7.23 -10.05
N GLU A 70 -1.52 -6.88 -11.08
CA GLU A 70 -1.53 -5.54 -11.67
C GLU A 70 -1.82 -4.44 -10.64
N GLN A 71 -2.78 -4.67 -9.75
CA GLN A 71 -3.10 -3.75 -8.64
C GLN A 71 -1.95 -3.61 -7.64
N GLY A 72 -1.13 -4.65 -7.50
CA GLY A 72 0.12 -4.62 -6.74
C GLY A 72 1.08 -3.57 -7.29
N GLU A 73 1.22 -3.47 -8.62
CA GLU A 73 2.08 -2.46 -9.25
C GLU A 73 1.67 -1.05 -8.82
N ARG A 74 0.39 -0.72 -8.93
CA ARG A 74 -0.15 0.60 -8.55
C ARG A 74 0.04 0.89 -7.07
N LEU A 75 -0.21 -0.10 -6.21
CA LEU A 75 0.04 0.02 -4.78
C LEU A 75 1.53 0.29 -4.51
N SER A 76 2.45 -0.33 -5.25
CA SER A 76 3.89 -0.09 -5.09
C SER A 76 4.32 1.32 -5.48
N GLU A 77 3.79 1.84 -6.59
CA GLU A 77 4.01 3.22 -7.00
C GLU A 77 3.48 4.20 -5.95
N PHE A 78 2.27 3.95 -5.43
CA PHE A 78 1.70 4.74 -4.34
C PHE A 78 2.59 4.73 -3.08
N ILE A 79 3.10 3.56 -2.68
CA ILE A 79 4.01 3.41 -1.53
C ILE A 79 5.28 4.24 -1.73
N ILE A 80 5.86 4.20 -2.94
CA ILE A 80 7.08 4.95 -3.30
C ILE A 80 6.81 6.45 -3.27
N VAL A 81 5.74 6.92 -3.90
CA VAL A 81 5.37 8.34 -3.96
C VAL A 81 5.09 8.91 -2.58
N THR A 82 4.36 8.18 -1.74
CA THR A 82 4.04 8.60 -0.37
C THR A 82 5.18 8.37 0.62
N LYS A 83 6.27 7.70 0.20
CA LYS A 83 7.39 7.29 1.07
C LYS A 83 6.94 6.51 2.31
N THR A 84 5.87 5.73 2.15
CA THR A 84 5.34 4.87 3.20
C THR A 84 6.07 3.52 3.17
N ILE A 85 5.81 2.65 4.14
CA ILE A 85 6.39 1.31 4.22
C ILE A 85 5.24 0.30 4.14
N HIS A 86 5.38 -0.70 3.27
CA HIS A 86 4.48 -1.83 3.26
C HIS A 86 4.87 -2.81 4.37
N ASP A 87 4.29 -2.61 5.56
CA ASP A 87 4.71 -3.29 6.78
C ASP A 87 4.53 -4.81 6.72
N ASN A 88 3.45 -5.28 6.09
CA ASN A 88 3.14 -6.70 5.99
C ASN A 88 4.17 -7.51 5.16
N SER A 89 4.93 -6.86 4.26
CA SER A 89 6.00 -7.56 3.50
C SER A 89 7.33 -7.64 4.25
N GLN A 90 7.47 -6.94 5.38
CA GLN A 90 8.69 -6.96 6.19
C GLN A 90 8.84 -8.27 6.97
N PHE A 91 7.75 -8.98 7.23
CA PHE A 91 7.73 -10.15 8.10
C PHE A 91 7.38 -11.43 7.34
N GLN A 92 8.13 -12.50 7.63
CA GLN A 92 7.73 -13.84 7.21
C GLN A 92 6.54 -14.29 8.06
N LYS A 93 5.39 -14.52 7.42
CA LYS A 93 4.23 -15.07 8.11
C LYS A 93 4.52 -16.52 8.53
N PRO A 94 4.09 -16.93 9.74
CA PRO A 94 4.21 -18.33 10.14
C PRO A 94 3.47 -19.20 9.13
N HIS A 95 4.03 -20.38 8.85
CA HIS A 95 3.33 -21.35 8.01
C HIS A 95 2.07 -21.78 8.74
N PRO A 96 0.89 -21.79 8.08
CA PRO A 96 -0.32 -22.32 8.69
C PRO A 96 -0.05 -23.77 9.11
N GLN A 97 -0.10 -24.04 10.42
CA GLN A 97 -0.18 -25.41 10.89
C GLN A 97 -1.61 -25.87 10.59
N HIS A 98 -1.75 -26.66 9.53
CA HIS A 98 -3.00 -27.35 9.22
C HIS A 98 -3.26 -28.47 10.24
#